data_AF-A0AAD8EXQ8-F1
#
_entry.id   AF-A0AAD8EXQ8-F1
#
_cell.length_a   1.000
_cell.length_b   1.000
_cell.length_c   1.000
_cell.angle_alpha   90.00
_cell.angle_beta   90.00
_cell.angle_gamma   90.00
#
_symmetry.space_group_name_H-M   'P 1'
#
loop_
_entity.id
_entity.type
_entity.pdbx_description
1 polymer ?
#
loop_
_entity_poly.entity_id
_entity_poly.type
_entity_poly.pdbx_seq_one_letter_code
_entity_poly.pdbx_strand_id
1 'polypeptide(L)'
;MGDRGTWETEAHGRQRHMGDRGIWETEAHGRQRHMGDRGTWETETHGRQRHMGDRGTWETETPERQRHMGDRDTWETEAHGRQRHLGDRGTRETEALGRQRHMTEHQGVAL
;
A
#
# COMPACT_ATOMS: atom_id res chain seq x y z
N MET A 1 -6.18 12.89 -19.62
CA MET A 1 -6.44 13.80 -18.49
C MET A 1 -5.96 13.04 -17.27
N GLY A 2 -4.98 13.56 -16.53
CA GLY A 2 -4.62 12.95 -15.25
C GLY A 2 -5.58 13.51 -14.22
N ASP A 3 -6.58 12.73 -13.83
CA ASP A 3 -7.56 13.10 -12.82
C ASP A 3 -6.84 13.28 -11.48
N ARG A 4 -6.44 14.53 -11.19
CA ARG A 4 -6.01 14.92 -9.84
C ARG A 4 -7.27 15.05 -9.00
N GLY A 5 -7.50 14.09 -8.11
CA GLY A 5 -8.69 14.02 -7.28
C GLY A 5 -8.39 13.58 -5.85
N THR A 6 -9.29 13.94 -4.95
CA THR A 6 -9.40 13.43 -3.59
C THR A 6 -10.57 12.47 -3.54
N TRP A 7 -10.37 11.29 -2.97
CA TRP A 7 -11.40 10.25 -2.89
C TRP A 7 -11.47 9.70 -1.49
N GLU A 8 -12.68 9.55 -0.99
CA GLU A 8 -12.99 8.91 0.29
C GLU A 8 -13.92 7.72 0.01
N THR A 9 -13.68 6.58 0.64
CA THR A 9 -14.54 5.42 0.48
C THR A 9 -14.63 4.60 1.75
N GLU A 10 -15.85 4.31 2.18
CA GLU A 10 -16.15 3.32 3.22
C GLU A 10 -16.86 2.12 2.59
N ALA A 11 -16.41 0.90 2.89
CA ALA A 11 -17.08 -0.29 2.37
C ALA A 11 -16.91 -1.57 3.19
N HIS A 12 -17.97 -2.38 3.21
CA HIS A 12 -17.92 -3.77 3.66
C HIS A 12 -17.78 -4.73 2.48
N GLY A 13 -16.78 -5.61 2.52
CA GLY A 13 -16.57 -6.66 1.53
C GLY A 13 -15.31 -6.46 0.68
N ARG A 14 -15.43 -6.60 -0.64
CA ARG A 14 -14.28 -6.56 -1.57
C ARG A 14 -14.32 -5.31 -2.42
N GLN A 15 -13.34 -4.42 -2.28
CA GLN A 15 -13.19 -3.26 -3.17
C GLN A 15 -11.91 -3.31 -4.00
N ARG A 16 -11.91 -2.47 -5.04
CA ARG A 16 -10.79 -2.23 -5.94
C ARG A 16 -10.77 -0.75 -6.32
N HIS A 17 -9.68 -0.08 -6.00
CA HIS A 17 -9.46 1.32 -6.35
C HIS A 17 -8.34 1.44 -7.40
N MET A 18 -8.53 2.32 -8.38
CA MET A 18 -7.55 2.63 -9.43
C MET A 18 -7.46 4.13 -9.61
N GLY A 19 -6.25 4.68 -9.59
CA GLY A 19 -6.04 6.12 -9.76
C GLY A 19 -4.62 6.49 -10.17
N ASP A 20 -4.49 7.45 -11.09
CA ASP A 20 -3.17 7.89 -11.58
C ASP A 20 -2.52 8.95 -10.69
N ARG A 21 -3.30 9.91 -10.17
CA ARG A 21 -2.79 11.02 -9.35
C ARG A 21 -3.81 11.47 -8.32
N GLY A 22 -3.59 11.24 -7.04
CA GLY A 22 -4.57 11.70 -6.06
C GLY A 22 -4.24 11.43 -4.60
N ILE A 23 -5.15 11.86 -3.76
CA ILE A 23 -5.19 11.48 -2.34
C ILE A 23 -6.39 10.56 -2.18
N TRP A 24 -6.18 9.45 -1.49
CA TRP A 24 -7.19 8.43 -1.28
C TRP A 24 -7.25 8.08 0.18
N GLU A 25 -8.43 8.17 0.75
CA GLU A 25 -8.74 7.72 2.09
C GLU A 25 -9.75 6.58 1.97
N THR A 26 -9.49 5.47 2.65
CA THR A 26 -10.35 4.29 2.54
C THR A 26 -10.45 3.55 3.86
N GLU A 27 -11.67 3.35 4.32
CA GLU A 27 -11.98 2.46 5.44
C GLU A 27 -12.71 1.22 4.92
N ALA A 28 -12.26 0.02 5.32
CA ALA A 28 -12.94 -1.18 4.91
C ALA A 28 -12.86 -2.37 5.86
N HIS A 29 -13.94 -3.16 5.87
CA HIS A 29 -13.94 -4.51 6.44
C HIS A 29 -13.95 -5.54 5.32
N GLY A 30 -12.82 -6.22 5.09
CA GLY A 30 -12.73 -7.32 4.13
C GLY A 30 -11.47 -7.34 3.28
N ARG A 31 -11.63 -7.37 1.94
CA ARG A 31 -10.49 -7.52 1.00
C ARG A 31 -10.34 -6.29 0.12
N GLN A 32 -9.21 -5.63 0.26
CA GLN A 32 -8.88 -4.43 -0.50
C GLN A 32 -7.78 -4.63 -1.54
N ARG A 33 -7.90 -3.89 -2.64
CA ARG A 33 -6.87 -3.79 -3.68
C ARG A 33 -6.78 -2.35 -4.20
N HIS A 34 -5.66 -1.70 -3.96
CA HIS A 34 -5.37 -0.37 -4.50
C HIS A 34 -4.29 -0.48 -5.58
N MET A 35 -4.50 0.22 -6.67
CA MET A 35 -3.56 0.36 -7.77
C MET A 35 -3.44 1.84 -8.11
N GLY A 36 -2.23 2.40 -8.07
CA GLY A 36 -2.05 3.78 -8.48
C GLY A 36 -0.62 4.20 -8.76
N ASP A 37 -0.49 5.18 -9.65
CA ASP A 37 0.78 5.55 -10.25
C ASP A 37 1.50 6.61 -9.40
N ARG A 38 0.77 7.67 -8.99
CA ARG A 38 1.25 8.65 -7.99
C ARG A 38 0.19 9.06 -7.00
N GLY A 39 0.54 9.18 -5.73
CA GLY A 39 -0.42 9.74 -4.77
C GLY A 39 -0.07 9.49 -3.31
N THR A 40 -0.95 10.01 -2.47
CA THR A 40 -0.98 9.68 -1.05
C THR A 40 -2.17 8.78 -0.81
N TRP A 41 -1.97 7.72 -0.04
CA TRP A 41 -3.03 6.77 0.29
C TRP A 41 -3.00 6.51 1.78
N GLU A 42 -4.14 6.76 2.41
CA GLU A 42 -4.41 6.41 3.78
C GLU A 42 -5.47 5.31 3.76
N THR A 43 -5.21 4.20 4.44
CA THR A 43 -6.16 3.09 4.41
C THR A 43 -6.20 2.36 5.74
N GLU A 44 -7.37 2.38 6.37
CA GLU A 44 -7.68 1.51 7.48
C GLU A 44 -8.44 0.29 6.94
N THR A 45 -7.99 -0.92 7.29
CA THR A 45 -8.74 -2.12 6.91
C THR A 45 -8.67 -3.22 7.93
N HIS A 46 -9.83 -3.72 8.32
CA HIS A 46 -9.96 -4.99 9.02
C HIS A 46 -10.04 -6.14 8.00
N GLY A 47 -8.88 -6.68 7.63
CA GLY A 47 -8.79 -7.84 6.75
C GLY A 47 -7.54 -7.89 5.87
N ARG A 48 -7.71 -8.22 4.59
CA ARG A 48 -6.57 -8.41 3.66
C ARG A 48 -6.45 -7.26 2.70
N GLN A 49 -5.27 -6.66 2.64
CA GLN A 49 -4.99 -5.59 1.69
C GLN A 49 -3.89 -5.96 0.71
N ARG A 50 -3.97 -5.34 -0.48
CA ARG A 50 -2.94 -5.37 -1.50
C ARG A 50 -2.80 -4.00 -2.13
N HIS A 51 -1.60 -3.44 -2.10
CA HIS A 51 -1.28 -2.17 -2.73
C HIS A 51 -0.26 -2.38 -3.84
N MET A 52 -0.47 -1.70 -4.96
CA MET A 52 0.42 -1.68 -6.12
C MET A 52 0.59 -0.24 -6.58
N GLY A 53 1.82 0.27 -6.68
CA GLY A 53 2.07 1.61 -7.20
C GLY A 53 3.52 1.96 -7.51
N ASP A 54 3.73 3.11 -8.16
CA ASP A 54 5.02 3.49 -8.77
C ASP A 54 5.67 4.76 -8.19
N ARG A 55 4.98 5.51 -7.33
CA ARG A 55 5.50 6.69 -6.60
C ARG A 55 4.48 7.30 -5.66
N GLY A 56 4.55 7.00 -4.38
CA GLY A 56 3.61 7.56 -3.41
C GLY A 56 4.03 7.41 -1.97
N THR A 57 3.26 8.08 -1.13
CA THR A 57 3.28 7.86 0.31
C THR A 57 2.05 7.04 0.67
N TRP A 58 2.26 6.04 1.49
CA TRP A 58 1.21 5.11 1.87
C TRP A 58 1.26 4.92 3.37
N GLU A 59 0.14 5.22 4.00
CA GLU A 59 -0.11 4.96 5.41
C GLU A 59 -1.20 3.89 5.49
N THR A 60 -0.96 2.86 6.29
CA THR A 60 -1.89 1.73 6.31
C THR A 60 -1.94 1.05 7.66
N GLU A 61 -3.15 0.86 8.17
CA GLU A 61 -3.40 0.08 9.39
C GLU A 61 -4.18 -1.19 9.07
N THR A 62 -3.64 -2.35 9.46
CA THR A 62 -4.42 -3.60 9.36
C THR A 62 -4.06 -4.69 10.36
N PRO A 63 -5.06 -5.42 10.90
CA PRO A 63 -4.81 -6.49 11.85
C PRO A 63 -4.56 -7.87 11.24
N GLU A 64 -4.49 -8.07 9.91
CA GLU A 64 -4.27 -9.43 9.36
C GLU A 64 -3.13 -9.57 8.35
N ARG A 65 -3.32 -9.05 7.12
CA ARG A 65 -2.44 -9.41 6.00
C ARG A 65 -2.31 -8.30 4.99
N GLN A 66 -1.07 -7.92 4.72
CA GLN A 66 -0.74 -6.95 3.70
C GLN A 66 0.25 -7.48 2.69
N ARG A 67 0.08 -7.00 1.46
CA ARG A 67 1.07 -7.14 0.41
C ARG A 67 1.22 -5.81 -0.30
N HIS A 68 2.43 -5.29 -0.32
CA HIS A 68 2.77 -4.07 -1.03
C HIS A 68 3.75 -4.43 -2.14
N MET A 69 3.52 -3.87 -3.32
CA MET A 69 4.40 -3.97 -4.47
C MET A 69 4.56 -2.58 -5.06
N GLY A 70 5.76 -2.02 -5.08
CA GLY A 70 5.91 -0.69 -5.66
C GLY A 70 7.33 -0.16 -5.73
N ASP A 71 7.47 0.93 -6.47
CA ASP A 71 8.73 1.52 -6.87
C ASP A 71 8.82 2.97 -6.35
N ARG A 72 9.90 3.34 -5.67
CA ARG A 72 10.10 4.70 -5.10
C ARG A 72 8.94 5.19 -4.24
N ASP A 73 8.57 4.40 -3.26
CA ASP A 73 7.48 4.70 -2.34
C ASP A 73 7.97 4.88 -0.90
N THR A 74 7.26 5.71 -0.13
CA THR A 74 7.39 5.78 1.32
C THR A 74 6.22 5.04 1.95
N TRP A 75 6.50 4.13 2.88
CA TRP A 75 5.48 3.32 3.54
C TRP A 75 5.57 3.48 5.05
N GLU A 76 4.45 3.86 5.65
CA GLU A 76 4.21 3.75 7.08
C GLU A 76 3.11 2.71 7.28
N THR A 77 3.33 1.78 8.19
CA THR A 77 2.39 0.66 8.32
C THR A 77 2.35 0.15 9.75
N GLU A 78 1.17 0.16 10.34
CA GLU A 78 0.87 -0.57 11.56
C GLU A 78 0.14 -1.87 11.21
N ALA A 79 0.71 -3.02 11.62
CA ALA A 79 0.02 -4.28 11.36
C ALA A 79 0.20 -5.38 12.41
N HIS A 80 -0.92 -5.97 12.82
CA HIS A 80 -0.94 -7.15 13.68
C HIS A 80 -1.01 -8.44 12.85
N GLY A 81 -0.03 -8.70 11.98
CA GLY A 81 -0.10 -9.92 11.17
C GLY A 81 1.03 -10.16 10.18
N ARG A 82 0.68 -10.71 9.01
CA ARG A 82 1.67 -11.09 7.99
C ARG A 82 1.80 -10.03 6.93
N GLN A 83 2.99 -9.45 6.84
CA GLN A 83 3.33 -8.45 5.84
C GLN A 83 4.30 -8.99 4.81
N ARG A 84 4.09 -8.58 3.55
CA ARG A 84 5.02 -8.80 2.45
C ARG A 84 5.20 -7.50 1.70
N HIS A 85 6.45 -7.11 1.49
CA HIS A 85 6.79 -5.96 0.68
C HIS A 85 7.77 -6.38 -0.41
N LEU A 86 7.55 -5.86 -1.61
CA LEU A 86 8.41 -6.03 -2.78
C LEU A 86 8.57 -4.67 -3.45
N GLY A 87 9.79 -4.16 -3.56
CA GLY A 87 10.03 -2.86 -4.18
C GLY A 87 11.51 -2.58 -4.39
N ASP A 88 11.83 -1.65 -5.29
CA ASP A 88 13.20 -1.38 -5.75
C ASP A 88 13.85 -0.25 -4.95
N ARG A 89 13.11 0.83 -4.67
CA ARG A 89 13.56 2.01 -3.91
C ARG A 89 12.45 2.53 -3.01
N GLY A 90 12.78 3.01 -1.81
CA GLY A 90 11.78 3.54 -0.89
C GLY A 90 12.25 3.53 0.57
N THR A 91 11.56 4.29 1.41
CA THR A 91 11.72 4.25 2.87
C THR A 91 10.52 3.56 3.49
N ARG A 92 10.76 2.75 4.52
CA ARG A 92 9.71 1.98 5.17
C ARG A 92 9.86 2.09 6.68
N GLU A 93 8.79 2.52 7.32
CA GLU A 93 8.59 2.41 8.75
C GLU A 93 7.48 1.39 8.99
N THR A 94 7.67 0.50 9.95
CA THR A 94 6.67 -0.53 10.23
C THR A 94 6.69 -0.93 11.68
N GLU A 95 5.55 -0.75 12.31
CA GLU A 95 5.26 -1.32 13.61
C GLU A 95 4.40 -2.56 13.37
N ALA A 96 4.96 -3.75 13.65
CA ALA A 96 4.21 -4.98 13.48
C ALA A 96 4.41 -5.98 14.60
N LEU A 97 3.30 -6.45 15.15
CA LEU A 97 3.26 -7.66 15.97
C LEU A 97 2.97 -8.84 15.04
N GLY A 98 3.98 -9.26 14.27
CA GLY A 98 3.79 -10.35 13.31
C GLY A 98 4.97 -10.63 12.38
N ARG A 99 4.74 -11.49 11.39
CA ARG A 99 5.80 -11.96 10.50
C ARG A 99 5.92 -11.07 9.27
N GLN A 100 7.08 -10.45 9.13
CA GLN A 100 7.43 -9.62 7.97
C GLN A 100 8.29 -10.39 6.96
N ARG A 101 8.15 -10.05 5.67
CA ARG A 101 9.06 -10.46 4.60
C ARG A 101 9.29 -9.28 3.66
N HIS A 102 10.56 -8.92 3.50
CA HIS A 102 11.00 -7.89 2.57
C HIS A 102 11.76 -8.53 1.42
N MET A 103 11.50 -8.08 0.19
CA MET A 103 12.22 -8.49 -1.01
C MET A 103 12.52 -7.20 -1.79
N THR A 104 13.80 -6.86 -1.93
CA THR A 104 14.23 -5.76 -2.80
C THR A 104 14.81 -6.35 -4.06
N GLU A 105 14.36 -5.89 -5.21
CA GLU A 105 15.05 -6.18 -6.46
C GLU A 105 16.23 -5.19 -6.54
N HIS A 106 17.43 -5.65 -6.20
CA HIS A 106 18.62 -4.84 -6.44
C HIS A 106 18.97 -5.03 -7.91
N GLN A 107 18.72 -4.02 -8.76
CA GLN A 107 19.38 -4.00 -10.07
C GLN A 107 20.89 -3.89 -9.84
N GLY A 108 21.57 -5.04 -9.88
CA GLY A 108 23.01 -5.12 -9.88
C GLY A 108 23.54 -4.42 -11.12
N VAL A 109 24.12 -3.24 -10.95
CA VAL A 109 25.11 -2.73 -11.89
C VAL A 109 26.36 -3.59 -11.71
N ALA A 110 26.52 -4.59 -12.59
CA ALA A 110 27.82 -5.20 -12.81
C ALA A 110 28.70 -4.13 -13.49
N LEU A 111 29.73 -3.66 -12.79
CA LEU A 111 30.91 -3.04 -13.40
C LEU A 111 31.98 -4.12 -13.58
#